data_AF-A0A0M4M7Y6-F1
#
_entry.id   AF-A0A0M4M7Y6-F1
#
_cell.length_a   1.000
_cell.length_b   1.000
_cell.length_c   1.000
_cell.angle_alpha   90.00
_cell.angle_beta   90.00
_cell.angle_gamma   90.00
#
_symmetry.space_group_name_H-M   'P 1'
#
loop_
_entity.id
_entity.type
_entity.pdbx_description
1 polymer ?
#
loop_
_entity_poly.entity_id
_entity_poly.type
_entity_poly.pdbx_seq_one_letter_code
_entity_poly.pdbx_strand_id
1 'polypeptide(L)'
;MLKFANGAIALGVLAMAAPSIAATRSDAEACLIDGTPPQVRTVLEKFTQSDFKPAPEVLRAFNLSMMQCEKKHGWTRQETFAAGAYAGFVLRYRNEERAALARGVSPARVGALKSVASNIHYRNFEVAHAALRAEGYGSFEQFKTTSDFGLVEKWMGVLEGGRKLEAGG
;
A
#
# COMPACT_ATOMS: atom_id res chain seq x y z
N MET A 1 -6.76 60.81 -9.48
CA MET A 1 -6.40 60.48 -10.87
C MET A 1 -5.34 59.39 -10.86
N LEU A 2 -5.55 58.34 -11.65
CA LEU A 2 -4.60 57.25 -11.92
C LEU A 2 -3.23 57.80 -12.37
N LYS A 3 -2.15 57.05 -12.09
CA LYS A 3 -1.33 56.42 -13.14
C LYS A 3 -0.52 55.24 -12.57
N PHE A 4 -0.64 54.12 -13.28
CA PHE A 4 0.00 52.83 -13.06
C PHE A 4 1.43 52.78 -13.63
N ALA A 5 2.15 51.76 -13.16
CA ALA A 5 3.15 50.93 -13.87
C ALA A 5 4.63 51.36 -13.82
N ASN A 6 5.46 50.54 -13.17
CA ASN A 6 6.29 49.52 -13.85
C ASN A 6 7.15 48.74 -12.85
N GLY A 7 7.10 47.41 -12.93
CA GLY A 7 7.97 46.51 -12.16
C GLY A 7 7.35 45.15 -11.93
N ALA A 8 7.12 44.40 -13.00
CA ALA A 8 6.74 43.00 -12.93
C ALA A 8 7.93 42.10 -12.53
N ILE A 9 7.57 40.90 -12.09
CA ILE A 9 8.33 39.64 -12.03
C ILE A 9 9.07 39.35 -10.70
N ALA A 10 8.41 38.54 -9.88
CA ALA A 10 9.00 37.30 -9.36
C ALA A 10 7.88 36.28 -9.09
N LEU A 11 7.35 35.72 -10.18
CA LEU A 11 6.76 34.39 -10.17
C LEU A 11 7.89 33.40 -9.86
N GLY A 12 7.69 32.57 -8.84
CA GLY A 12 8.46 31.33 -8.67
C GLY A 12 9.62 31.42 -7.68
N VAL A 13 9.35 30.99 -6.45
CA VAL A 13 10.07 29.82 -5.96
C VAL A 13 9.02 28.81 -5.56
N LEU A 14 9.01 27.73 -6.33
CA LEU A 14 8.34 26.47 -6.06
C LEU A 14 8.37 26.18 -4.55
N ALA A 15 7.20 26.28 -3.91
CA ALA A 15 6.91 25.30 -2.88
C ALA A 15 7.02 23.97 -3.60
N MET A 16 8.18 23.32 -3.51
CA MET A 16 8.34 21.91 -3.83
C MET A 16 7.46 21.20 -2.81
N ALA A 17 6.15 21.20 -3.06
CA ALA A 17 5.22 20.33 -2.41
C ALA A 17 5.76 18.95 -2.75
N ALA A 18 6.47 18.35 -1.80
CA ALA A 18 6.76 16.93 -1.84
C ALA A 18 5.45 16.25 -2.29
N PRO A 19 5.50 15.37 -3.29
CA PRO A 19 4.30 14.73 -3.80
C PRO A 19 3.49 14.27 -2.59
N SER A 20 2.25 14.72 -2.46
CA SER A 20 1.42 14.33 -1.33
C SER A 20 1.45 12.81 -1.25
N ILE A 21 1.64 12.23 -0.06
CA ILE A 21 1.87 10.78 0.03
C ILE A 21 0.65 9.97 -0.42
N ALA A 22 -0.54 10.57 -0.41
CA ALA A 22 -1.71 10.00 -1.07
C ALA A 22 -1.51 9.83 -2.59
N ALA A 23 -0.86 10.80 -3.25
CA ALA A 23 -0.45 10.70 -4.65
C ALA A 23 0.54 9.56 -4.85
N THR A 24 1.54 9.37 -3.97
CA THR A 24 2.52 8.28 -4.14
C THR A 24 1.93 6.88 -3.95
N ARG A 25 0.89 6.71 -3.13
CA ARG A 25 0.16 5.43 -3.03
C ARG A 25 -0.69 5.15 -4.28
N SER A 26 -1.50 6.12 -4.70
CA SER A 26 -2.31 6.00 -5.91
C SER A 26 -1.42 5.80 -7.15
N ASP A 27 -0.29 6.49 -7.21
CA ASP A 27 0.72 6.36 -8.25
C ASP A 27 1.42 5.00 -8.18
N ALA A 28 1.70 4.48 -6.99
CA ALA A 28 2.25 3.14 -6.82
C ALA A 28 1.28 2.07 -7.32
N GLU A 29 -0.01 2.17 -7.01
CA GLU A 29 -1.01 1.24 -7.56
C GLU A 29 -1.13 1.39 -9.08
N ALA A 30 -1.29 2.62 -9.58
CA ALA A 30 -1.43 2.87 -11.00
C ALA A 30 -0.18 2.42 -11.80
N CYS A 31 1.02 2.68 -11.29
CA CYS A 31 2.27 2.41 -12.00
C CYS A 31 2.77 0.98 -11.82
N LEU A 32 2.70 0.41 -10.62
CA LEU A 32 3.30 -0.88 -10.28
C LEU A 32 2.30 -2.03 -10.22
N ILE A 33 1.01 -1.75 -10.05
CA ILE A 33 -0.05 -2.78 -10.08
C ILE A 33 -0.77 -2.72 -11.42
N ASP A 34 -1.48 -1.64 -11.72
CA ASP A 34 -2.39 -1.61 -12.86
C ASP A 34 -1.64 -1.51 -14.20
N GLY A 35 -0.53 -0.76 -14.22
CA GLY A 35 0.29 -0.53 -15.41
C GLY A 35 1.36 -1.59 -15.71
N THR A 36 1.52 -2.64 -14.90
CA THR A 36 2.59 -3.64 -15.09
C THR A 36 2.10 -4.99 -15.60
N PRO A 37 2.94 -5.70 -16.39
CA PRO A 37 2.66 -7.08 -16.80
C PRO A 37 2.52 -8.04 -15.59
N PRO A 38 1.75 -9.13 -15.72
CA PRO A 38 1.55 -10.12 -14.64
C PRO A 38 2.83 -10.68 -14.01
N GLN A 39 3.91 -10.74 -14.79
CA GLN A 39 5.23 -11.18 -14.33
C GLN A 39 5.81 -10.26 -13.25
N VAL A 40 5.64 -8.95 -13.40
CA VAL A 40 6.10 -7.93 -12.45
C VAL A 40 5.28 -8.00 -11.16
N ARG A 41 3.95 -8.20 -11.29
CA ARG A 41 3.06 -8.42 -10.13
C ARG A 41 3.48 -9.63 -9.32
N THR A 42 3.86 -10.73 -9.98
CA THR A 42 4.36 -11.94 -9.30
C THR A 42 5.62 -11.65 -8.47
N VAL A 43 6.54 -10.83 -9.00
CA VAL A 43 7.74 -10.44 -8.25
C VAL A 43 7.37 -9.60 -7.02
N LEU A 44 6.51 -8.60 -7.19
CA LEU A 44 6.05 -7.74 -6.08
C LEU A 44 5.36 -8.55 -4.96
N GLU A 45 4.55 -9.53 -5.33
CA GLU A 45 3.86 -10.42 -4.39
C GLU A 45 4.85 -11.29 -3.60
N LYS A 46 5.87 -11.84 -4.28
CA LYS A 46 6.75 -12.87 -3.75
C LYS A 46 8.11 -12.37 -3.26
N PHE A 47 8.42 -11.09 -3.41
CA PHE A 47 9.74 -10.53 -3.04
C PHE A 47 10.14 -10.75 -1.58
N THR A 48 9.17 -10.99 -0.68
CA THR A 48 9.41 -11.28 0.73
C THR A 48 9.56 -12.78 1.04
N GLN A 49 9.44 -13.67 0.04
CA GLN A 49 9.60 -15.11 0.19
C GLN A 49 11.07 -15.49 0.02
N SER A 50 11.66 -16.13 1.03
CA SER A 50 13.11 -16.42 1.08
C SER A 50 13.62 -17.36 -0.02
N ASP A 51 12.73 -18.16 -0.59
CA ASP A 51 13.01 -19.17 -1.63
C ASP A 51 12.64 -18.68 -3.06
N PHE A 52 12.02 -17.51 -3.19
CA PHE A 52 11.62 -17.00 -4.49
C PHE A 52 12.83 -16.48 -5.29
N LYS A 53 13.14 -17.16 -6.38
CA LYS A 53 14.15 -16.74 -7.36
C LYS A 53 13.48 -16.47 -8.70
N PRO A 54 13.22 -15.20 -9.06
CA PRO A 54 12.64 -14.89 -10.35
C PRO A 54 13.61 -15.27 -11.47
N ALA A 55 13.08 -15.75 -12.59
CA ALA A 55 13.87 -15.98 -13.79
C ALA A 55 14.51 -14.66 -14.27
N PRO A 56 15.70 -14.69 -14.91
CA PRO A 56 16.42 -13.47 -15.31
C PRO A 56 15.59 -12.48 -16.13
N GLU A 57 14.76 -12.98 -17.04
CA GLU A 57 13.85 -12.19 -17.88
C GLU A 57 12.75 -11.50 -17.08
N VAL A 58 12.23 -12.16 -16.04
CA VAL A 58 11.23 -11.61 -15.13
C VAL A 58 11.85 -10.51 -14.26
N LEU A 59 13.08 -10.74 -13.77
CA LEU A 59 13.82 -9.75 -12.99
C LEU A 59 14.16 -8.52 -13.84
N ARG A 60 14.52 -8.72 -15.12
CA ARG A 60 14.76 -7.61 -16.06
C ARG A 60 13.49 -6.79 -16.29
N ALA A 61 12.35 -7.45 -16.52
CA ALA A 61 11.06 -6.77 -16.70
C ALA A 61 10.64 -5.99 -15.45
N PHE A 62 10.87 -6.56 -14.27
CA PHE A 62 10.65 -5.89 -12.98
C PHE A 62 11.52 -4.62 -12.87
N ASN A 63 12.84 -4.73 -13.05
CA ASN A 63 13.74 -3.59 -12.96
C ASN A 63 13.40 -2.48 -13.97
N LEU A 64 13.05 -2.86 -15.19
CA LEU A 64 12.61 -1.91 -16.22
C LEU A 64 11.34 -1.18 -15.79
N SER A 65 10.36 -1.88 -15.21
CA SER A 65 9.11 -1.29 -14.73
C SER A 65 9.36 -0.31 -13.58
N MET A 66 10.24 -0.68 -12.63
CA MET A 66 10.65 0.20 -11.53
C MET A 66 11.29 1.49 -12.05
N MET A 67 12.24 1.38 -13.00
CA MET A 67 12.87 2.53 -13.65
C MET A 67 11.89 3.41 -14.44
N GLN A 68 10.89 2.81 -15.08
CA GLN A 68 9.85 3.57 -15.78
C GLN A 68 8.99 4.37 -14.80
N CYS A 69 8.65 3.81 -13.65
CA CYS A 69 7.94 4.54 -12.59
C CYS A 69 8.80 5.66 -11.99
N GLU A 70 10.09 5.42 -11.75
CA GLU A 70 11.06 6.45 -11.36
C GLU A 70 11.01 7.64 -12.31
N LYS A 71 11.16 7.38 -13.61
CA LYS A 71 11.17 8.43 -14.64
C LYS A 71 9.82 9.15 -14.75
N LYS A 72 8.72 8.42 -14.66
CA LYS A 72 7.36 8.97 -14.84
C LYS A 72 6.97 9.89 -13.69
N HIS A 73 7.28 9.51 -12.46
CA HIS A 73 6.85 10.23 -11.26
C HIS A 73 7.97 11.08 -10.63
N GLY A 74 9.18 11.05 -11.19
CA GLY A 74 10.33 11.78 -10.65
C GLY A 74 10.84 11.20 -9.33
N TRP A 75 10.57 9.93 -9.05
CA TRP A 75 10.97 9.27 -7.81
C TRP A 75 12.46 8.93 -7.81
N THR A 76 13.05 9.00 -6.63
CA THR A 76 14.34 8.38 -6.32
C THR A 76 14.22 6.85 -6.31
N ARG A 77 15.38 6.18 -6.36
CA ARG A 77 15.43 4.72 -6.26
C ARG A 77 14.83 4.21 -4.94
N GLN A 78 15.06 4.93 -3.84
CA GLN A 78 14.56 4.57 -2.51
C GLN A 78 13.03 4.69 -2.43
N GLU A 79 12.46 5.79 -2.91
CA GLU A 79 11.02 5.98 -2.98
C GLU A 79 10.35 4.90 -3.83
N THR A 80 10.98 4.54 -4.95
CA THR A 80 10.46 3.49 -5.84
C THR A 80 10.49 2.12 -5.17
N PHE A 81 11.54 1.79 -4.42
CA PHE A 81 11.57 0.55 -3.62
C PHE A 81 10.48 0.53 -2.55
N ALA A 82 10.24 1.66 -1.87
CA ALA A 82 9.18 1.76 -0.88
C ALA A 82 7.78 1.63 -1.52
N ALA A 83 7.56 2.25 -2.68
CA ALA A 83 6.35 2.09 -3.48
C ALA A 83 6.15 0.64 -3.94
N GLY A 84 7.22 -0.04 -4.35
CA GLY A 84 7.21 -1.47 -4.67
C GLY A 84 6.86 -2.36 -3.47
N ALA A 85 7.38 -2.04 -2.28
CA ALA A 85 7.02 -2.76 -1.06
C ALA A 85 5.52 -2.59 -0.74
N TYR A 86 5.00 -1.36 -0.82
CA TYR A 86 3.56 -1.07 -0.68
C TYR A 86 2.72 -1.84 -1.70
N ALA A 87 3.07 -1.78 -2.99
CA ALA A 87 2.36 -2.50 -4.04
C ALA A 87 2.35 -4.02 -3.78
N GLY A 88 3.47 -4.58 -3.32
CA GLY A 88 3.55 -5.97 -2.90
C GLY A 88 2.63 -6.32 -1.73
N PHE A 89 2.51 -5.45 -0.71
CA PHE A 89 1.55 -5.63 0.38
C PHE A 89 0.10 -5.58 -0.11
N VAL A 90 -0.25 -4.63 -0.97
CA VAL A 90 -1.59 -4.51 -1.55
C VAL A 90 -1.95 -5.75 -2.36
N LEU A 91 -1.05 -6.25 -3.19
CA LEU A 91 -1.28 -7.46 -3.98
C LEU A 91 -1.49 -8.70 -3.10
N ARG A 92 -0.65 -8.89 -2.07
CA ARG A 92 -0.82 -9.98 -1.09
C ARG A 92 -2.14 -9.84 -0.32
N TYR A 93 -2.53 -8.62 0.06
CA TYR A 93 -3.82 -8.37 0.69
C TYR A 93 -4.99 -8.75 -0.23
N ARG A 94 -4.97 -8.32 -1.50
CA ARG A 94 -5.99 -8.69 -2.50
C ARG A 94 -6.09 -10.21 -2.69
N ASN A 95 -4.98 -10.95 -2.55
CA ASN A 95 -4.99 -12.42 -2.57
C ASN A 95 -5.73 -13.00 -1.36
N GLU A 96 -5.43 -12.53 -0.14
CA GLU A 96 -6.14 -12.96 1.07
C GLU A 96 -7.62 -12.60 1.03
N GLU A 97 -7.96 -11.39 0.56
CA GLU A 97 -9.34 -10.93 0.38
C GLU A 97 -10.12 -11.85 -0.57
N ARG A 98 -9.55 -12.17 -1.73
CA ARG A 98 -10.15 -13.14 -2.66
C ARG A 98 -10.30 -14.53 -2.02
N ALA A 99 -9.29 -15.00 -1.29
CA ALA A 99 -9.35 -16.28 -0.61
C ALA A 99 -10.45 -16.31 0.47
N ALA A 100 -10.63 -15.22 1.22
CA ALA A 100 -11.68 -15.10 2.22
C ALA A 100 -13.08 -15.10 1.60
N LEU A 101 -13.28 -14.31 0.54
CA LEU A 101 -14.54 -14.30 -0.20
C LEU A 101 -14.86 -15.68 -0.79
N ALA A 102 -13.85 -16.39 -1.32
CA ALA A 102 -14.01 -17.74 -1.85
C ALA A 102 -14.37 -18.78 -0.76
N ARG A 103 -13.99 -18.55 0.51
CA ARG A 103 -14.42 -19.35 1.67
C ARG A 103 -15.82 -19.00 2.18
N GLY A 104 -16.49 -18.01 1.58
CA GLY A 104 -17.82 -17.57 1.98
C GLY A 104 -17.84 -16.46 3.04
N VAL A 105 -16.71 -15.84 3.35
CA VAL A 105 -16.69 -14.63 4.20
C VAL A 105 -17.41 -13.51 3.44
N SER A 106 -18.38 -12.85 4.08
CA SER A 106 -19.14 -11.80 3.43
C SER A 106 -18.29 -10.53 3.22
N PRO A 107 -18.56 -9.74 2.17
CA PRO A 107 -17.88 -8.45 1.97
C PRO A 107 -18.01 -7.50 3.19
N ALA A 108 -19.15 -7.54 3.88
CA ALA A 108 -19.36 -6.78 5.11
C ALA A 108 -18.39 -7.20 6.22
N ARG A 109 -18.20 -8.50 6.42
CA ARG A 109 -17.24 -9.05 7.40
C ARG A 109 -15.80 -8.72 7.02
N VAL A 110 -15.45 -8.78 5.73
CA VAL A 110 -14.14 -8.30 5.26
C VAL A 110 -13.94 -6.82 5.61
N GLY A 111 -14.95 -5.99 5.38
CA GLY A 111 -14.93 -4.56 5.77
C GLY A 111 -14.74 -4.35 7.28
N ALA A 112 -15.44 -5.13 8.10
CA ALA A 112 -15.29 -5.10 9.56
C ALA A 112 -13.87 -5.50 9.99
N LEU A 113 -13.30 -6.55 9.40
CA LEU A 113 -11.93 -7.00 9.68
C LEU A 113 -10.88 -5.95 9.24
N LYS A 114 -11.09 -5.22 8.13
CA LYS A 114 -10.25 -4.07 7.75
C LYS A 114 -10.30 -2.96 8.81
N SER A 115 -11.49 -2.70 9.36
CA SER A 115 -11.67 -1.72 10.44
C SER A 115 -10.95 -2.17 11.73
N VAL A 116 -11.03 -3.45 12.08
CA VAL A 116 -10.26 -4.03 13.20
C VAL A 116 -8.76 -3.81 13.01
N ALA A 117 -8.22 -4.18 11.85
CA ALA A 117 -6.81 -4.00 11.52
C ALA A 117 -6.38 -2.53 11.61
N SER A 118 -7.23 -1.60 11.15
CA SER A 118 -6.97 -0.15 11.26
C SER A 118 -6.91 0.30 12.72
N ASN A 119 -7.84 -0.14 13.56
CA ASN A 119 -7.84 0.18 14.99
C ASN A 119 -6.63 -0.41 15.71
N ILE A 120 -6.21 -1.64 15.39
CA ILE A 120 -5.00 -2.24 15.94
C ILE A 120 -3.76 -1.42 15.53
N HIS A 121 -3.65 -1.06 14.25
CA HIS A 121 -2.54 -0.28 13.71
C HIS A 121 -2.40 1.08 14.41
N TYR A 122 -3.50 1.79 14.64
CA TYR A 122 -3.53 3.07 15.36
C TYR A 122 -3.59 2.94 16.89
N ARG A 123 -3.39 1.73 17.44
CA ARG A 123 -3.37 1.43 18.88
C ARG A 123 -4.68 1.70 19.63
N ASN A 124 -5.81 1.73 18.91
CA ASN A 124 -7.17 1.80 19.47
C ASN A 124 -7.68 0.40 19.87
N PHE A 125 -6.98 -0.26 20.80
CA PHE A 125 -7.21 -1.67 21.13
C PHE A 125 -8.60 -1.95 21.71
N GLU A 126 -9.18 -1.01 22.47
CA GLU A 126 -10.54 -1.18 23.01
C GLU A 126 -11.58 -1.31 21.89
N VAL A 127 -11.49 -0.45 20.86
CA VAL A 127 -12.37 -0.46 19.69
C VAL A 127 -12.14 -1.74 18.87
N ALA A 128 -10.87 -2.12 18.67
CA ALA A 128 -10.53 -3.35 17.96
C ALA A 128 -11.10 -4.60 18.65
N HIS A 129 -10.98 -4.69 19.98
CA HIS A 129 -11.51 -5.81 20.75
C HIS A 129 -13.05 -5.83 20.78
N ALA A 130 -13.70 -4.67 20.80
CA ALA A 130 -15.16 -4.59 20.70
C ALA A 130 -15.64 -5.06 19.31
N ALA A 131 -14.98 -4.61 18.25
CA ALA A 131 -15.29 -5.01 16.87
C ALA A 131 -15.06 -6.52 16.64
N LEU A 132 -13.96 -7.09 17.15
CA LEU A 132 -13.72 -8.54 17.07
C LEU A 132 -14.81 -9.35 17.76
N ARG A 133 -15.29 -8.90 18.92
CA ARG A 133 -16.41 -9.56 19.62
C ARG A 133 -17.71 -9.47 18.84
N ALA A 134 -17.99 -8.34 18.18
CA ALA A 134 -19.16 -8.17 17.32
C ALA A 134 -19.14 -9.15 16.12
N GLU A 135 -17.95 -9.49 15.61
CA GLU A 135 -17.75 -10.50 14.56
C GLU A 135 -17.74 -11.96 15.09
N GLY A 136 -17.98 -12.16 16.39
CA GLY A 136 -18.09 -13.46 17.02
C GLY A 136 -16.77 -14.08 17.49
N TYR A 137 -15.67 -13.32 17.52
CA TYR A 137 -14.41 -13.81 18.10
C TYR A 137 -14.37 -13.53 19.60
N GLY A 138 -14.16 -14.55 20.42
CA GLY A 138 -14.18 -14.44 21.88
C GLY A 138 -12.98 -13.70 22.47
N SER A 139 -11.82 -13.75 21.81
CA SER A 139 -10.62 -13.01 22.20
C SER A 139 -9.69 -12.76 21.01
N PHE A 140 -8.73 -11.84 21.18
CA PHE A 140 -7.68 -11.62 20.18
C PHE A 140 -6.78 -12.86 20.01
N GLU A 141 -6.49 -13.58 21.09
CA GLU A 141 -5.71 -14.83 21.03
C GLU A 141 -6.42 -15.92 20.24
N GLN A 142 -7.73 -16.08 20.45
CA GLN A 142 -8.54 -17.00 19.63
C GLN A 142 -8.61 -16.52 18.18
N PHE A 143 -8.74 -15.21 17.96
CA PHE A 143 -8.79 -14.66 16.61
C PHE A 143 -7.53 -15.00 15.80
N LYS A 144 -6.34 -14.92 16.41
CA LYS A 144 -5.06 -15.27 15.76
C LYS A 144 -4.99 -16.70 15.24
N THR A 145 -5.77 -17.63 15.79
CA THR A 145 -5.81 -19.03 15.33
C THR A 145 -6.80 -19.26 14.20
N THR A 146 -7.52 -18.23 13.74
CA THR A 146 -8.52 -18.33 12.67
C THR A 146 -7.90 -18.03 11.30
N SER A 147 -8.52 -18.53 10.23
CA SER A 147 -8.12 -18.21 8.85
C SER A 147 -8.38 -16.75 8.47
N ASP A 148 -9.17 -16.01 9.24
CA ASP A 148 -9.47 -14.60 9.03
C ASP A 148 -8.37 -13.69 9.60
N PHE A 149 -7.51 -14.19 10.49
CA PHE A 149 -6.38 -13.43 11.01
C PHE A 149 -5.41 -13.00 9.90
N GLY A 150 -5.22 -13.84 8.88
CA GLY A 150 -4.38 -13.52 7.72
C GLY A 150 -4.78 -12.22 7.03
N LEU A 151 -6.09 -11.93 6.91
CA LEU A 151 -6.59 -10.67 6.34
C LEU A 151 -6.17 -9.46 7.18
N VAL A 152 -6.34 -9.56 8.51
CA VAL A 152 -6.01 -8.49 9.45
C VAL A 152 -4.50 -8.24 9.45
N GLU A 153 -3.69 -9.30 9.50
CA GLU A 153 -2.24 -9.20 9.43
C GLU A 153 -1.77 -8.52 8.15
N LYS A 154 -2.27 -8.95 6.98
CA LYS A 154 -1.88 -8.34 5.70
C LYS A 154 -2.35 -6.90 5.58
N TRP A 155 -3.55 -6.55 6.05
CA TRP A 155 -4.04 -5.17 6.02
C TRP A 155 -3.22 -4.25 6.93
N MET A 156 -2.84 -4.71 8.13
CA MET A 156 -1.92 -3.96 8.99
C MET A 156 -0.56 -3.71 8.30
N GLY A 157 -0.06 -4.69 7.55
CA GLY A 157 1.14 -4.52 6.71
C GLY A 157 0.98 -3.45 5.63
N VAL A 158 -0.19 -3.37 4.98
CA VAL A 158 -0.53 -2.30 4.02
C VAL A 158 -0.52 -0.93 4.72
N LEU A 159 -1.16 -0.81 5.89
CA LEU A 159 -1.21 0.43 6.66
C LEU A 159 0.19 0.90 7.10
N GLU A 160 1.01 -0.03 7.61
CA GLU A 160 2.39 0.28 8.03
C GLU A 160 3.28 0.65 6.85
N GLY A 161 3.17 -0.05 5.71
CA GLY A 161 3.87 0.34 4.48
C GLY A 161 3.45 1.73 4.00
N GLY A 162 2.15 2.02 4.08
CA GLY A 162 1.61 3.35 3.83
C GLY A 162 2.19 4.41 4.76
N ARG A 163 2.30 4.15 6.07
CA ARG A 163 2.82 5.08 7.07
C ARG A 163 4.32 5.36 6.86
N LYS A 164 5.11 4.35 6.49
CA LYS A 164 6.54 4.52 6.19
C LYS A 164 6.77 5.40 4.95
N LEU A 165 5.92 5.25 3.94
CA LEU A 165 5.90 6.18 2.79
C LEU A 165 5.52 7.60 3.22
N GLU A 166 4.63 7.75 4.20
CA GLU A 166 4.23 9.07 4.73
C GLU A 166 5.32 9.76 5.54
N ALA A 167 6.13 8.98 6.25
CA ALA A 167 7.22 9.49 7.07
C ALA A 167 8.51 9.81 6.29
N GLY A 168 8.51 9.67 4.96
CA GLY A 168 9.64 10.02 4.10
C GLY A 168 10.67 8.90 3.84
N GLY A 169 10.34 7.63 4.14
CA GLY A 169 11.09 6.45 3.70
C GLY A 169 12.54 6.37 4.13
#